data_AF-D8RQW9-F1
#
_entry.id   AF-D8RQW9-F1
#
_cell.length_a   1.000
_cell.length_b   1.000
_cell.length_c   1.000
_cell.angle_alpha   90.00
_cell.angle_beta   90.00
_cell.angle_gamma   90.00
#
_symmetry.space_group_name_H-M   'P 1'
#
loop_
_entity.id
_entity.type
_entity.pdbx_description
1 polymer ?
#
loop_
_entity_poly.entity_id
_entity_poly.type
_entity_poly.pdbx_seq_one_letter_code
_entity_poly.pdbx_strand_id
1 'polypeptide(L)'
;MGVSTAPLADWPWETLGNLKYIMFAPFVAKAAHSHFFAARHSSTDSWWFHLVLLVFLRYLQQQAWITVSRLYFLVKKYQIQQFALSYEQVDREFHCDNHMIFQSLALAAAHVWIPAFRDLPLFNWTGLLLLVFFHVVFTEPIYYFVHRAMHSSHILFCNYHSLHHASTTPEPATAGTRTFLEELIQSALIAIPIIGVMALGGGSVVMIYVYLLSFDFFKQLGHCNL
;
A
#
# COMPACT_ATOMS: atom_id res chain seq x y z
N MET A 1 -23.49 15.22 20.13
CA MET A 1 -23.53 13.78 20.41
C MET A 1 -22.55 13.14 19.44
N GLY A 2 -21.48 12.53 19.93
CA GLY A 2 -20.48 11.91 19.04
C GLY A 2 -21.14 10.78 18.28
N VAL A 3 -21.12 10.84 16.95
CA VAL A 3 -21.49 9.69 16.12
C VAL A 3 -20.46 8.62 16.47
N SER A 4 -20.89 7.52 17.08
CA SER A 4 -20.02 6.37 17.31
C SER A 4 -19.58 5.85 15.95
N THR A 5 -18.33 6.09 15.57
CA THR A 5 -17.77 5.50 14.36
C THR A 5 -17.67 3.98 14.55
N ALA A 6 -17.86 3.22 13.47
CA ALA A 6 -17.74 1.77 13.54
C ALA A 6 -16.29 1.40 13.95
N PRO A 7 -16.09 0.31 14.70
CA PRO A 7 -14.74 -0.12 15.07
C PRO A 7 -13.85 -0.28 13.83
N LEU A 8 -12.62 0.25 13.86
CA LEU A 8 -11.68 0.22 12.73
C LEU A 8 -12.14 0.98 11.48
N ALA A 9 -13.13 1.87 11.57
CA ALA A 9 -13.45 2.78 10.47
C ALA A 9 -12.32 3.81 10.30
N ASP A 10 -11.92 4.45 11.41
CA ASP A 10 -10.89 5.48 11.45
C ASP A 10 -9.48 4.90 11.58
N TRP A 11 -8.47 5.66 11.12
CA TRP A 11 -7.07 5.28 11.25
C TRP A 11 -6.57 5.45 12.69
N PRO A 12 -5.66 4.58 13.18
CA PRO A 12 -5.11 4.70 14.53
C PRO A 12 -4.39 6.03 14.82
N TRP A 13 -3.94 6.71 13.76
CA TRP A 13 -3.24 7.99 13.82
C TRP A 13 -4.02 9.14 13.19
N GLU A 14 -5.34 9.01 13.04
CA GLU A 14 -6.19 10.07 12.45
C GLU A 14 -5.96 11.43 13.15
N THR A 15 -5.84 11.41 14.49
CA THR A 15 -5.61 12.61 15.31
C THR A 15 -4.26 13.28 15.08
N LEU A 16 -3.28 12.60 14.48
CA LEU A 16 -1.98 13.20 14.15
C LEU A 16 -2.04 14.07 12.90
N GLY A 17 -3.03 13.86 12.02
CA GLY A 17 -3.11 14.51 10.71
C GLY A 17 -1.76 14.42 9.97
N ASN A 18 -1.20 15.57 9.57
CA ASN A 18 0.09 15.63 8.89
C ASN A 18 1.30 15.21 9.74
N LEU A 19 1.20 15.14 11.07
CA LEU A 19 2.30 14.67 11.92
C LEU A 19 2.55 13.15 11.79
N LYS A 20 1.64 12.41 11.14
CA LYS A 20 1.75 10.96 10.90
C LYS A 20 3.09 10.53 10.31
N TYR A 21 3.74 11.36 9.49
CA TYR A 21 5.03 11.03 8.87
C TYR A 21 6.17 10.78 9.88
N ILE A 22 6.02 11.19 11.15
CA ILE A 22 6.95 10.84 12.23
C ILE A 22 7.09 9.31 12.41
N MET A 23 6.09 8.53 11.99
CA MET A 23 6.14 7.07 12.02
C MET A 23 7.25 6.46 11.16
N PHE A 24 7.78 7.19 10.17
CA PHE A 24 8.94 6.75 9.40
C PHE A 24 10.29 7.01 10.09
N ALA A 25 10.33 7.89 11.11
CA ALA A 25 11.58 8.31 11.76
C ALA A 25 12.42 7.13 12.31
N PRO A 26 11.85 6.10 12.97
CA PRO A 26 12.62 4.95 13.42
C PRO A 26 13.32 4.19 12.28
N PHE A 27 12.69 4.11 11.10
CA PHE A 27 13.25 3.38 9.96
C PHE A 27 14.41 4.13 9.34
N VAL A 28 14.24 5.44 9.16
CA VAL A 28 15.30 6.33 8.66
C VAL A 28 16.48 6.35 9.62
N ALA A 29 16.23 6.43 10.93
CA ALA A 29 17.26 6.37 11.95
C ALA A 29 18.02 5.03 11.92
N LYS A 30 17.32 3.89 11.79
CA LYS A 30 17.97 2.58 11.67
C LYS A 30 18.79 2.44 10.38
N ALA A 31 18.25 2.90 9.25
CA ALA A 31 18.95 2.89 7.97
C ALA A 31 20.23 3.76 8.00
N ALA A 32 20.14 4.95 8.60
CA ALA A 32 21.30 5.81 8.80
C ALA A 32 22.30 5.17 9.77
N HIS A 33 21.84 4.61 10.89
CA HIS A 33 22.69 3.98 11.88
C HIS A 33 23.47 2.79 11.29
N SER A 34 22.80 1.92 10.53
CA SER A 34 23.47 0.77 9.90
C SER A 34 24.52 1.21 8.88
N HIS A 35 24.24 2.26 8.11
CA HIS A 35 25.15 2.78 7.09
C HIS A 35 26.36 3.52 7.70
N PHE A 36 26.16 4.40 8.68
CA PHE A 36 27.21 5.24 9.23
C PHE A 36 28.00 4.60 10.38
N PHE A 37 27.37 3.75 11.19
CA PHE A 37 27.97 3.22 12.43
C PHE A 37 28.19 1.70 12.40
N ALA A 38 27.25 0.92 11.83
CA ALA A 38 27.34 -0.54 11.85
C ALA A 38 28.20 -1.16 10.72
N ALA A 39 28.50 -0.41 9.65
CA ALA A 39 29.37 -0.85 8.56
C ALA A 39 30.80 -1.24 9.02
N ARG A 40 31.20 -0.89 10.26
CA ARG A 40 32.48 -1.31 10.88
C ARG A 40 32.45 -2.71 11.52
N HIS A 41 31.29 -3.28 11.80
CA HIS A 41 31.14 -4.53 12.54
C HIS A 41 30.13 -5.48 11.89
N SER A 42 30.54 -6.05 10.75
CA SER A 42 30.16 -7.37 10.20
C SER A 42 28.70 -7.87 10.12
N SER A 43 27.65 -7.10 10.43
CA SER A 43 26.27 -7.50 10.12
C SER A 43 25.63 -6.52 9.14
N THR A 44 25.74 -6.85 7.86
CA THR A 44 25.27 -6.08 6.69
C THR A 44 23.78 -6.24 6.41
N ASP A 45 22.94 -6.12 7.44
CA ASP A 45 21.50 -6.11 7.22
C ASP A 45 21.06 -4.77 6.59
N SER A 46 20.94 -4.78 5.27
CA SER A 46 20.55 -3.63 4.44
C SER A 46 19.04 -3.42 4.38
N TRP A 47 18.24 -4.23 5.09
CA TRP A 47 16.78 -4.19 5.00
C TRP A 47 16.21 -2.81 5.32
N TRP A 48 16.71 -2.13 6.35
CA TRP A 48 16.21 -0.79 6.72
C TRP A 48 16.42 0.24 5.61
N PHE A 49 17.55 0.16 4.89
CA PHE A 49 17.78 0.99 3.70
C PHE A 49 16.78 0.63 2.60
N HIS A 50 16.60 -0.66 2.33
CA HIS A 50 15.62 -1.12 1.33
C HIS A 50 14.19 -0.73 1.67
N LEU A 51 13.80 -0.72 2.95
CA LEU A 51 12.48 -0.27 3.38
C LEU A 51 12.28 1.22 3.10
N VAL A 52 13.27 2.06 3.45
CA VAL A 52 13.23 3.51 3.18
C VAL A 52 13.17 3.78 1.67
N LEU A 53 14.01 3.11 0.88
CA LEU A 53 14.03 3.25 -0.56
C LEU A 53 12.70 2.80 -1.19
N LEU A 54 12.12 1.69 -0.72
CA LEU A 54 10.84 1.21 -1.21
C LEU A 54 9.71 2.21 -0.93
N VAL A 55 9.64 2.75 0.28
CA VAL A 55 8.67 3.79 0.65
C VAL A 55 8.83 5.01 -0.25
N PHE A 56 10.06 5.49 -0.42
CA PHE A 56 10.34 6.61 -1.31
C PHE A 56 9.84 6.37 -2.73
N LEU A 57 10.11 5.19 -3.30
CA LEU A 57 9.66 4.82 -4.64
C LEU A 57 8.14 4.75 -4.76
N ARG A 58 7.44 4.26 -3.71
CA ARG A 58 5.98 4.19 -3.68
C ARG A 58 5.34 5.59 -3.68
N TYR A 59 5.86 6.51 -2.86
CA TYR A 59 5.41 7.92 -2.86
C TYR A 59 5.71 8.60 -4.19
N LEU A 60 6.90 8.37 -4.77
CA LEU A 60 7.27 8.90 -6.09
C LEU A 60 6.30 8.40 -7.17
N GLN A 61 5.97 7.11 -7.15
CA GLN A 61 5.02 6.51 -8.09
C GLN A 61 3.61 7.09 -7.93
N GLN A 62 3.09 7.19 -6.70
CA GLN A 62 1.78 7.80 -6.44
C GLN A 62 1.73 9.25 -6.91
N GLN A 63 2.76 10.04 -6.60
CA GLN A 63 2.84 11.42 -7.05
C GLN A 63 2.92 11.53 -8.57
N ALA A 64 3.65 10.62 -9.23
CA ALA A 64 3.73 10.57 -10.69
C ALA A 64 2.36 10.29 -11.31
N TRP A 65 1.60 9.31 -10.78
CA TRP A 65 0.26 9.01 -11.25
C TRP A 65 -0.72 10.17 -11.05
N ILE A 66 -0.72 10.81 -9.87
CA ILE A 66 -1.55 12.00 -9.60
C ILE A 66 -1.17 13.15 -10.54
N THR A 67 0.12 13.32 -10.83
CA THR A 67 0.56 14.38 -11.75
C THR A 67 0.07 14.06 -13.16
N VAL A 68 0.31 12.83 -13.64
CA VAL A 68 -0.09 12.37 -14.97
C VAL A 68 -1.60 12.45 -15.16
N SER A 69 -2.43 12.04 -14.18
CA SER A 69 -3.90 12.11 -14.25
C SER A 69 -4.42 13.54 -14.39
N ARG A 70 -3.65 14.54 -13.96
CA ARG A 70 -4.00 15.96 -13.98
C ARG A 70 -3.38 16.74 -15.16
N LEU A 71 -2.51 16.12 -15.97
CA LEU A 71 -1.96 16.76 -17.16
C LEU A 71 -2.98 16.79 -18.30
N TYR A 72 -3.73 17.90 -18.38
CA TYR A 72 -4.83 18.08 -19.33
C TYR A 72 -4.48 17.72 -20.79
N PHE A 73 -3.30 18.14 -21.27
CA PHE A 73 -2.88 17.86 -22.65
C PHE A 73 -2.67 16.38 -22.94
N LEU A 74 -2.35 15.59 -21.90
CA LEU A 74 -2.13 14.14 -22.00
C LEU A 74 -3.45 13.39 -21.86
N VAL A 75 -4.27 13.77 -20.86
CA VAL A 75 -5.42 12.97 -20.43
C VAL A 75 -6.71 13.28 -21.17
N LYS A 76 -6.95 14.53 -21.60
CA LYS A 76 -8.26 15.00 -22.09
C LYS A 76 -8.89 14.09 -23.15
N LYS A 77 -8.07 13.58 -24.08
CA LYS A 77 -8.53 12.72 -25.18
C LYS A 77 -8.99 11.33 -24.71
N TYR A 78 -8.46 10.85 -23.58
CA TYR A 78 -8.65 9.49 -23.08
C TYR A 78 -9.57 9.42 -21.84
N GLN A 79 -10.05 10.57 -21.34
CA GLN A 79 -10.93 10.62 -20.17
C GLN A 79 -12.19 9.79 -20.37
N ILE A 80 -12.40 8.83 -19.47
CA ILE A 80 -13.59 8.00 -19.37
C ILE A 80 -14.77 8.84 -18.87
N GLN A 81 -14.53 9.74 -17.92
CA GLN A 81 -15.53 10.60 -17.32
C GLN A 81 -15.21 12.09 -17.50
N GLN A 82 -16.26 12.88 -17.74
CA GLN A 82 -16.13 14.29 -18.14
C GLN A 82 -16.41 15.29 -17.00
N PHE A 83 -16.86 14.82 -15.84
CA PHE A 83 -17.06 15.70 -14.69
C PHE A 83 -15.74 16.00 -13.98
N ALA A 84 -15.65 17.22 -13.45
CA ALA A 84 -14.45 17.70 -12.79
C ALA A 84 -14.29 17.09 -11.40
N LEU A 85 -13.03 16.92 -10.97
CA LEU A 85 -12.68 16.57 -9.60
C LEU A 85 -13.18 17.66 -8.65
N SER A 86 -13.99 17.30 -7.66
CA SER A 86 -14.55 18.24 -6.70
C SER A 86 -13.58 18.49 -5.53
N TYR A 87 -13.68 19.65 -4.89
CA TYR A 87 -12.88 19.97 -3.71
C TYR A 87 -13.18 19.01 -2.55
N GLU A 88 -14.44 18.59 -2.39
CA GLU A 88 -14.86 17.64 -1.36
C GLU A 88 -14.21 16.27 -1.55
N GLN A 89 -14.02 15.84 -2.80
CA GLN A 89 -13.29 14.61 -3.08
C GLN A 89 -11.80 14.77 -2.77
N VAL A 90 -11.18 15.90 -3.14
CA VAL A 90 -9.78 16.20 -2.79
C VAL A 90 -9.55 16.16 -1.28
N ASP A 91 -10.44 16.76 -0.49
CA ASP A 91 -10.33 16.78 0.97
C ASP A 91 -10.47 15.37 1.56
N ARG A 92 -11.38 14.55 1.04
CA ARG A 92 -11.56 13.16 1.48
C ARG A 92 -10.34 12.29 1.19
N GLU A 93 -9.68 12.54 0.07
CA GLU A 93 -8.54 11.75 -0.41
C GLU A 93 -7.19 12.29 0.08
N PHE A 94 -7.20 13.35 0.90
CA PHE A 94 -6.00 14.04 1.37
C PHE A 94 -5.00 13.11 2.09
N HIS A 95 -5.50 12.06 2.75
CA HIS A 95 -4.69 11.07 3.46
C HIS A 95 -4.66 9.70 2.76
N CYS A 96 -4.82 9.67 1.43
CA CYS A 96 -4.75 8.45 0.62
C CYS A 96 -3.43 7.67 0.75
N ASP A 97 -2.38 8.24 1.33
CA ASP A 97 -1.09 7.60 1.55
C ASP A 97 -1.00 6.81 2.88
N ASN A 98 -2.04 6.84 3.72
CA ASN A 98 -2.05 6.14 5.02
C ASN A 98 -1.69 4.64 4.91
N HIS A 99 -2.09 3.97 3.82
CA HIS A 99 -1.75 2.56 3.59
C HIS A 99 -0.24 2.33 3.46
N MET A 100 0.51 3.28 2.90
CA MET A 100 1.96 3.15 2.75
C MET A 100 2.65 3.17 4.10
N ILE A 101 2.19 4.04 5.01
CA ILE A 101 2.68 4.08 6.40
C ILE A 101 2.40 2.75 7.10
N PHE A 102 1.15 2.27 7.04
CA PHE A 102 0.75 1.02 7.66
C PHE A 102 1.57 -0.17 7.15
N GLN A 103 1.65 -0.34 5.84
CA GLN A 103 2.37 -1.46 5.22
C GLN A 103 3.87 -1.40 5.50
N SER A 104 4.45 -0.20 5.66
CA SER A 104 5.84 -0.03 6.06
C SER A 104 6.08 -0.46 7.49
N LEU A 105 5.17 -0.10 8.41
CA LEU A 105 5.19 -0.57 9.79
C LEU A 105 5.04 -2.10 9.85
N ALA A 106 4.16 -2.68 9.03
CA ALA A 106 3.96 -4.12 8.94
C ALA A 106 5.22 -4.85 8.41
N LEU A 107 5.87 -4.33 7.36
CA LEU A 107 7.13 -4.87 6.85
C LEU A 107 8.27 -4.75 7.84
N ALA A 108 8.37 -3.62 8.56
CA ALA A 108 9.33 -3.44 9.64
C ALA A 108 9.11 -4.46 10.76
N ALA A 109 7.87 -4.64 11.20
CA ALA A 109 7.49 -5.62 12.20
C ALA A 109 7.79 -7.05 11.73
N ALA A 110 7.46 -7.40 10.48
CA ALA A 110 7.75 -8.70 9.88
C ALA A 110 9.26 -8.99 9.89
N HIS A 111 10.10 -8.05 9.49
CA HIS A 111 11.55 -8.23 9.53
C HIS A 111 12.10 -8.42 10.95
N VAL A 112 11.57 -7.69 11.94
CA VAL A 112 12.00 -7.84 13.34
C VAL A 112 11.54 -9.16 13.94
N TRP A 113 10.30 -9.58 13.69
CA TRP A 113 9.66 -10.70 14.41
C TRP A 113 9.65 -12.03 13.65
N ILE A 114 9.76 -12.02 12.32
CA ILE A 114 9.66 -13.22 11.48
C ILE A 114 11.04 -13.55 10.93
N PRO A 115 11.67 -14.67 11.35
CA PRO A 115 13.00 -15.06 10.88
C PRO A 115 13.12 -15.17 9.36
N ALA A 116 12.05 -15.55 8.67
CA ALA A 116 12.04 -15.67 7.21
C ALA A 116 12.27 -14.34 6.47
N PHE A 117 12.07 -13.19 7.13
CA PHE A 117 12.32 -11.85 6.57
C PHE A 117 13.73 -11.32 6.84
N ARG A 118 14.62 -12.15 7.40
CA ARG A 118 16.02 -11.82 7.66
C ARG A 118 16.90 -12.41 6.57
N ASP A 119 17.98 -11.70 6.24
CA ASP A 119 19.01 -12.16 5.31
C ASP A 119 18.48 -12.62 3.94
N LEU A 120 17.44 -11.96 3.44
CA LEU A 120 16.85 -12.26 2.15
C LEU A 120 17.89 -12.04 1.04
N PRO A 121 18.03 -12.98 0.08
CA PRO A 121 18.83 -12.73 -1.10
C PRO A 121 18.25 -11.53 -1.85
N LEU A 122 19.10 -10.77 -2.53
CA LEU A 122 18.64 -9.63 -3.32
C LEU A 122 17.64 -10.08 -4.38
N PHE A 123 17.87 -11.25 -4.98
CA PHE A 123 17.15 -11.69 -6.17
C PHE A 123 16.95 -13.22 -6.21
N ASN A 124 15.75 -13.66 -6.63
CA ASN A 124 15.40 -15.07 -6.83
C ASN A 124 14.32 -15.20 -7.93
N TRP A 125 14.67 -15.79 -9.08
CA TRP A 125 13.74 -15.97 -10.21
C TRP A 125 12.55 -16.89 -9.88
N THR A 126 12.80 -17.98 -9.16
CA THR A 126 11.73 -18.91 -8.74
C THR A 126 10.71 -18.20 -7.86
N GLY A 127 11.20 -17.31 -6.98
CA GLY A 127 10.36 -16.45 -6.16
C GLY A 127 9.39 -15.58 -6.96
N LEU A 128 9.87 -14.97 -8.05
CA LEU A 128 9.02 -14.12 -8.90
C LEU A 128 7.94 -14.92 -9.64
N LEU A 129 8.23 -16.14 -10.08
CA LEU A 129 7.22 -17.02 -10.69
C LEU A 129 6.16 -17.47 -9.68
N LEU A 130 6.61 -17.88 -8.48
CA LEU A 130 5.71 -18.26 -7.39
C LEU A 130 4.86 -17.07 -6.94
N LEU A 131 5.41 -15.85 -6.96
CA LEU A 131 4.67 -14.63 -6.60
C LEU A 131 3.45 -14.44 -7.51
N VAL A 132 3.63 -14.58 -8.83
CA VAL A 132 2.52 -14.50 -9.80
C VAL A 132 1.51 -15.61 -9.56
N PHE A 133 1.98 -16.85 -9.36
CA PHE A 133 1.11 -17.98 -9.06
C PHE A 133 0.26 -17.72 -7.80
N PHE A 134 0.87 -17.32 -6.68
CA PHE A 134 0.13 -17.07 -5.45
C PHE A 134 -0.86 -15.91 -5.59
N HIS A 135 -0.48 -14.85 -6.30
CA HIS A 135 -1.37 -13.72 -6.54
C HIS A 135 -2.60 -14.13 -7.34
N VAL A 136 -2.41 -14.79 -8.48
CA VAL A 136 -3.52 -15.18 -9.38
C VAL A 136 -4.38 -16.29 -8.78
N VAL A 137 -3.79 -17.30 -8.16
CA VAL A 137 -4.51 -18.49 -7.69
C VAL A 137 -5.19 -18.26 -6.34
N PHE A 138 -4.59 -17.44 -5.47
CA PHE A 138 -5.12 -17.24 -4.11
C PHE A 138 -5.60 -15.81 -3.87
N THR A 139 -4.76 -14.80 -4.11
CA THR A 139 -5.12 -13.41 -3.78
C THR A 139 -6.33 -12.93 -4.56
N GLU A 140 -6.37 -13.12 -5.87
CA GLU A 140 -7.45 -12.62 -6.73
C GLU A 140 -8.83 -13.24 -6.40
N PRO A 141 -8.98 -14.58 -6.27
CA PRO A 141 -10.26 -15.17 -5.86
C PRO A 141 -10.72 -14.71 -4.48
N ILE A 142 -9.81 -14.65 -3.49
CA ILE A 142 -10.16 -14.21 -2.14
C ILE A 142 -10.56 -12.73 -2.16
N TYR A 143 -9.82 -11.89 -2.89
CA TYR A 143 -10.15 -10.49 -3.10
C TYR A 143 -11.56 -10.33 -3.68
N TYR A 144 -11.89 -11.09 -4.73
CA TYR A 144 -13.23 -11.05 -5.33
C TYR A 144 -14.34 -11.32 -4.31
N PHE A 145 -14.23 -12.40 -3.53
CA PHE A 145 -15.26 -12.74 -2.55
C PHE A 145 -15.36 -11.73 -1.42
N VAL A 146 -14.23 -11.24 -0.92
CA VAL A 146 -14.21 -10.23 0.15
C VAL A 146 -14.78 -8.91 -0.35
N HIS A 147 -14.34 -8.43 -1.51
CA HIS A 147 -14.83 -7.19 -2.10
C HIS A 147 -16.33 -7.27 -2.42
N ARG A 148 -16.80 -8.41 -2.96
CA ARG A 148 -18.22 -8.67 -3.15
C ARG A 148 -19.00 -8.64 -1.83
N ALA A 149 -18.45 -9.18 -0.75
CA ALA A 149 -19.10 -9.13 0.57
C ALA A 149 -19.19 -7.69 1.12
N MET A 150 -18.14 -6.88 0.92
CA MET A 150 -18.14 -5.45 1.28
C MET A 150 -19.21 -4.66 0.52
N HIS A 151 -19.53 -5.06 -0.70
CA HIS A 151 -20.63 -4.50 -1.48
C HIS A 151 -22.02 -5.06 -1.12
N SER A 152 -22.10 -6.34 -0.80
CA SER A 152 -23.39 -7.04 -0.64
C SER A 152 -23.97 -6.88 0.77
N SER A 153 -23.15 -6.67 1.79
CA SER A 153 -23.59 -6.45 3.16
C SER A 153 -23.80 -4.95 3.40
N HIS A 154 -25.03 -4.57 3.77
CA HIS A 154 -25.35 -3.18 4.12
C HIS A 154 -24.44 -2.65 5.25
N ILE A 155 -24.14 -3.49 6.25
CA ILE A 155 -23.29 -3.11 7.37
C ILE A 155 -21.86 -2.87 6.90
N LEU A 156 -21.30 -3.78 6.10
CA LEU A 156 -19.93 -3.63 5.59
C LEU A 156 -19.80 -2.46 4.64
N PHE A 157 -20.80 -2.27 3.77
CA PHE A 157 -20.81 -1.17 2.83
C PHE A 157 -20.90 0.17 3.56
N CYS A 158 -21.95 0.39 4.36
CA CYS A 158 -22.17 1.70 4.98
C CYS A 158 -21.04 2.11 5.93
N ASN A 159 -20.50 1.17 6.71
CA ASN A 159 -19.52 1.48 7.75
C ASN A 159 -18.08 1.51 7.23
N TYR A 160 -17.77 0.78 6.16
CA TYR A 160 -16.38 0.59 5.72
C TYR A 160 -16.18 0.91 4.25
N HIS A 161 -16.99 0.37 3.34
CA HIS A 161 -16.75 0.52 1.90
C HIS A 161 -17.28 1.82 1.28
N SER A 162 -18.23 2.49 1.94
CA SER A 162 -18.90 3.68 1.43
C SER A 162 -17.96 4.86 1.24
N LEU A 163 -16.93 5.01 2.10
CA LEU A 163 -15.91 6.05 2.01
C LEU A 163 -15.19 6.02 0.66
N HIS A 164 -14.80 4.81 0.23
CA HIS A 164 -14.14 4.59 -1.04
C HIS A 164 -15.05 4.95 -2.23
N HIS A 165 -16.33 4.55 -2.17
CA HIS A 165 -17.33 4.85 -3.23
C HIS A 165 -17.84 6.29 -3.23
N ALA A 166 -17.60 7.05 -2.16
CA ALA A 166 -17.96 8.47 -2.13
C ALA A 166 -17.12 9.28 -3.13
N SER A 167 -15.94 8.77 -3.51
CA SER A 167 -15.07 9.35 -4.53
C SER A 167 -15.48 8.85 -5.91
N THR A 168 -16.33 9.63 -6.57
CA THR A 168 -16.97 9.23 -7.83
C THR A 168 -16.19 9.65 -9.06
N THR A 169 -15.28 10.63 -8.94
CA THR A 169 -14.40 11.03 -10.05
C THR A 169 -13.16 10.15 -10.02
N PRO A 170 -12.77 9.48 -11.12
CA PRO A 170 -11.57 8.66 -11.13
C PRO A 170 -10.33 9.53 -10.89
N GLU A 171 -9.64 9.29 -9.79
CA GLU A 171 -8.38 9.91 -9.42
C GLU A 171 -7.47 8.85 -8.78
N PRO A 172 -6.16 8.81 -9.08
CA PRO A 172 -5.23 7.83 -8.50
C PRO A 172 -5.24 7.81 -6.96
N ALA A 173 -5.51 8.95 -6.33
CA ALA A 173 -5.61 9.07 -4.88
C ALA A 173 -6.75 8.20 -4.30
N THR A 174 -7.85 8.01 -5.04
CA THR A 174 -8.97 7.14 -4.62
C THR A 174 -8.52 5.70 -4.31
N ALA A 175 -7.47 5.21 -4.99
CA ALA A 175 -6.91 3.87 -4.76
C ALA A 175 -6.38 3.65 -3.33
N GLY A 176 -5.98 4.75 -2.66
CA GLY A 176 -5.49 4.75 -1.29
C GLY A 176 -6.55 5.13 -0.24
N THR A 177 -7.68 5.68 -0.67
CA THR A 177 -8.72 6.23 0.21
C THR A 177 -9.70 5.15 0.66
N ARG A 178 -9.54 4.73 1.91
CA ARG A 178 -10.29 3.63 2.52
C ARG A 178 -10.26 3.70 4.04
N THR A 179 -11.15 2.97 4.69
CA THR A 179 -11.17 2.80 6.15
C THR A 179 -10.02 1.93 6.63
N PHE A 180 -9.71 1.96 7.93
CA PHE A 180 -8.62 1.14 8.47
C PHE A 180 -8.91 -0.37 8.36
N LEU A 181 -10.16 -0.81 8.51
CA LEU A 181 -10.55 -2.21 8.31
C LEU A 181 -10.29 -2.66 6.86
N GLU A 182 -10.65 -1.85 5.88
CA GLU A 182 -10.37 -2.15 4.48
C GLU A 182 -8.88 -2.22 4.20
N GLU A 183 -8.07 -1.37 4.86
CA GLU A 183 -6.62 -1.47 4.77
C GLU A 183 -6.11 -2.79 5.36
N LEU A 184 -6.57 -3.19 6.55
CA LEU A 184 -6.16 -4.46 7.16
C LEU A 184 -6.43 -5.64 6.23
N ILE A 185 -7.62 -5.67 5.64
CA ILE A 185 -8.02 -6.69 4.67
C ILE A 185 -7.12 -6.64 3.44
N GLN A 186 -6.91 -5.46 2.85
CA GLN A 186 -6.10 -5.33 1.64
C GLN A 186 -4.63 -5.68 1.89
N SER A 187 -4.08 -5.28 3.04
CA SER A 187 -2.74 -5.65 3.48
C SER A 187 -2.60 -7.16 3.70
N ALA A 188 -3.61 -7.82 4.28
CA ALA A 188 -3.62 -9.28 4.41
C ALA A 188 -3.61 -9.97 3.04
N LEU A 189 -4.40 -9.48 2.08
CA LEU A 189 -4.42 -9.98 0.71
C LEU A 189 -3.07 -9.81 -0.01
N ILE A 190 -2.40 -8.67 0.19
CA ILE A 190 -1.05 -8.40 -0.29
C ILE A 190 -0.03 -9.32 0.37
N ALA A 191 -0.21 -9.66 1.65
CA ALA A 191 0.70 -10.53 2.38
C ALA A 191 0.65 -11.99 1.91
N ILE A 192 -0.48 -12.49 1.39
CA ILE A 192 -0.64 -13.89 0.92
C ILE A 192 0.50 -14.33 0.00
N PRO A 193 0.79 -13.67 -1.13
CA PRO A 193 1.81 -14.13 -2.06
C PRO A 193 3.21 -13.91 -1.52
N ILE A 194 3.45 -12.85 -0.73
CA ILE A 194 4.74 -12.65 -0.06
C ILE A 194 5.01 -13.83 0.88
N ILE A 195 4.08 -14.14 1.78
CA ILE A 195 4.23 -15.21 2.77
C ILE A 195 4.30 -16.58 2.08
N GLY A 196 3.45 -16.82 1.08
CA GLY A 196 3.45 -18.08 0.33
C GLY A 196 4.78 -18.36 -0.35
N VAL A 197 5.36 -17.36 -1.02
CA VAL A 197 6.68 -17.49 -1.65
C VAL A 197 7.78 -17.69 -0.60
N MET A 198 7.73 -16.94 0.50
CA MET A 198 8.71 -17.04 1.59
C MET A 198 8.67 -18.42 2.25
N ALA A 199 7.48 -18.99 2.44
CA ALA A 199 7.28 -20.33 2.99
C ALA A 199 7.86 -21.44 2.10
N LEU A 200 7.95 -21.21 0.79
CA LEU A 200 8.58 -22.13 -0.17
C LEU A 200 10.07 -21.83 -0.41
N GLY A 201 10.69 -20.93 0.38
CA GLY A 201 12.10 -20.56 0.25
C GLY A 201 12.42 -19.69 -0.98
N GLY A 202 11.39 -19.14 -1.65
CA GLY A 202 11.55 -18.28 -2.83
C GLY A 202 11.78 -16.80 -2.53
N GLY A 203 11.84 -16.41 -1.25
CA GLY A 203 11.92 -15.01 -0.82
C GLY A 203 13.10 -14.25 -1.41
N SER A 204 12.88 -12.99 -1.78
CA SER A 204 13.96 -12.06 -2.14
C SER A 204 13.54 -10.61 -1.94
N VAL A 205 14.51 -9.70 -1.82
CA VAL A 205 14.25 -8.26 -1.70
C VAL A 205 13.55 -7.72 -2.96
N VAL A 206 14.04 -8.10 -4.15
CA VAL A 206 13.44 -7.68 -5.44
C VAL A 206 12.00 -8.17 -5.58
N MET A 207 11.65 -9.36 -5.09
CA MET A 207 10.27 -9.84 -5.11
C MET A 207 9.32 -8.89 -4.35
N ILE A 208 9.72 -8.40 -3.16
CA ILE A 208 8.91 -7.48 -2.36
C ILE A 208 8.74 -6.14 -3.09
N TYR A 209 9.81 -5.63 -3.71
CA TYR A 209 9.76 -4.41 -4.53
C TYR A 209 8.81 -4.56 -5.71
N VAL A 210 9.03 -5.58 -6.54
CA VAL A 210 8.24 -5.84 -7.74
C VAL A 210 6.77 -5.98 -7.36
N TYR A 211 6.46 -6.75 -6.30
CA TYR A 211 5.07 -6.96 -5.92
C TYR A 211 4.38 -5.68 -5.46
N LEU A 212 4.98 -4.94 -4.52
CA LEU A 212 4.34 -3.75 -3.95
C LEU A 212 4.25 -2.59 -4.95
N LEU A 213 5.30 -2.37 -5.74
CA LEU A 213 5.28 -1.33 -6.78
C LEU A 213 4.28 -1.68 -7.89
N SER A 214 4.23 -2.95 -8.33
CA SER A 214 3.24 -3.37 -9.34
C SER A 214 1.82 -3.30 -8.80
N PHE A 215 1.60 -3.71 -7.55
CA PHE A 215 0.29 -3.62 -6.92
C PHE A 215 -0.21 -2.18 -6.86
N ASP A 216 0.62 -1.26 -6.37
CA ASP A 216 0.30 0.18 -6.34
C ASP A 216 0.08 0.72 -7.76
N PHE A 217 0.87 0.29 -8.73
CA PHE A 217 0.78 0.73 -10.12
C PHE A 217 -0.58 0.36 -10.72
N PHE A 218 -0.96 -0.92 -10.62
CA PHE A 218 -2.23 -1.39 -11.18
C PHE A 218 -3.44 -0.83 -10.44
N LYS A 219 -3.34 -0.64 -9.11
CA LYS A 219 -4.39 0.02 -8.33
C LYS A 219 -4.57 1.48 -8.75
N GLN A 220 -3.48 2.24 -8.89
CA GLN A 220 -3.55 3.64 -9.30
C GLN A 220 -4.03 3.78 -10.74
N LEU A 221 -3.52 2.95 -11.66
CA LEU A 221 -4.00 2.87 -13.05
C LEU A 221 -5.51 2.59 -13.10
N GLY A 222 -6.01 1.65 -12.30
CA GLY A 222 -7.43 1.30 -12.26
C GLY A 222 -8.36 2.40 -11.72
N HIS A 223 -7.81 3.41 -11.05
CA HIS A 223 -8.56 4.58 -10.58
C HIS A 223 -8.25 5.84 -11.40
N CYS A 224 -7.38 5.76 -12.41
CA CYS A 224 -7.11 6.90 -13.28
C CYS A 224 -8.30 7.21 -14.21
N ASN A 225 -8.54 8.49 -14.49
CA ASN A 225 -9.44 8.92 -15.55
C ASN A 225 -8.72 8.99 -16.91
N LEU A 226 -8.25 7.84 -17.40
CA LEU A 226 -7.38 7.68 -18.57
C LEU A 226 -7.73 6.43 -19.38
#